data_AF-A0A0R2U0H0-F1
#
_entry.id   AF-A0A0R2U0H0-F1
#
_cell.length_a   1.000
_cell.length_b   1.000
_cell.length_c   1.000
_cell.angle_alpha   90.00
_cell.angle_beta   90.00
_cell.angle_gamma   90.00
#
_symmetry.space_group_name_H-M   'P 1'
#
loop_
_entity.id
_entity.type
_entity.pdbx_description
1 polymer ?
#
loop_
_entity_poly.entity_id
_entity_poly.type
_entity_poly.pdbx_seq_one_letter_code
_entity_poly.pdbx_strand_id
1 'polypeptide(L)'
;MRPWYQKNITLSQFWQSIWHINFNQRYSIKDAYVRYQFKDSGKKTNSAGYTSPDQPLITTIPACSNPHSAEYPDEFIGGNAIPFPAAELNNQIKRGISFKDYAPFVIWNQLDDDIKSLCSQDAYTQLMYLEALEAMKASGAQRTWIYNYGPWNDSQADVWEVDQSNYQIPNQYLEYVVEQASNLGIEVFFAWQFSNYDLSGEVFLQQSEEVTQETLTKILDAHQRNMITQVKFAQKVGMAGISADWNAFDIVLTTDELKDDYLTYIV
;
A
#
# COMPACT_ATOMS: atom_id res chain seq x y z
N MET A 1 -44.46 -5.85 -10.32
CA MET A 1 -44.41 -6.20 -8.88
C MET A 1 -43.36 -7.30 -8.70
N ARG A 2 -42.17 -6.96 -8.19
CA ARG A 2 -41.19 -7.92 -7.68
C ARG A 2 -40.91 -7.56 -6.22
N PRO A 3 -40.74 -8.55 -5.32
CA PRO A 3 -40.78 -8.31 -3.88
C PRO A 3 -39.46 -7.75 -3.36
N TRP A 4 -39.61 -6.83 -2.41
CA TRP A 4 -38.59 -6.21 -1.60
C TRP A 4 -37.75 -7.23 -0.84
N TYR A 5 -36.43 -7.09 -0.87
CA TYR A 5 -35.52 -7.63 0.14
C TYR A 5 -34.76 -6.46 0.77
N GLN A 6 -35.36 -5.85 1.78
CA GLN A 6 -34.61 -5.02 2.74
C GLN A 6 -33.73 -5.95 3.57
N LYS A 7 -32.44 -5.95 3.29
CA LYS A 7 -31.43 -6.41 4.25
C LYS A 7 -30.87 -5.17 4.93
N ASN A 8 -31.21 -4.99 6.20
CA ASN A 8 -30.55 -4.02 7.07
C ASN A 8 -29.07 -4.38 7.14
N ILE A 9 -28.22 -3.57 6.51
CA ILE A 9 -26.77 -3.67 6.62
C ILE A 9 -26.39 -2.99 7.94
N THR A 10 -25.84 -3.76 8.88
CA THR A 10 -25.38 -3.22 10.17
C THR A 10 -23.98 -2.62 10.04
N LEU A 11 -23.62 -1.66 10.91
CA LEU A 11 -22.28 -1.03 10.99
C LEU A 11 -21.08 -2.00 10.99
N SER A 12 -21.29 -3.27 11.37
CA SER A 12 -20.26 -4.31 11.30
C SER A 12 -20.01 -4.85 9.87
N GLN A 13 -20.96 -4.73 8.95
CA GLN A 13 -20.81 -5.09 7.54
C GLN A 13 -20.14 -3.97 6.73
N PHE A 14 -20.18 -2.73 7.22
CA PHE A 14 -19.47 -1.57 6.64
C PHE A 14 -17.93 -1.69 6.74
N TRP A 15 -17.43 -2.43 7.74
CA TRP A 15 -15.99 -2.70 7.89
C TRP A 15 -15.48 -3.87 7.01
N GLN A 16 -16.36 -4.57 6.28
CA GLN A 16 -15.98 -5.78 5.51
C GLN A 16 -15.84 -5.57 3.99
N SER A 17 -16.13 -4.39 3.44
CA SER A 17 -15.92 -4.10 2.01
C SER A 17 -14.48 -3.67 1.70
N ILE A 18 -13.50 -4.42 2.22
CA ILE A 18 -12.10 -4.36 1.77
C ILE A 18 -11.96 -5.45 0.71
N TRP A 19 -11.97 -5.05 -0.55
CA TRP A 19 -11.73 -5.97 -1.65
C TRP A 19 -10.40 -6.67 -1.46
N HIS A 20 -10.44 -7.99 -1.24
CA HIS A 20 -9.25 -8.81 -1.27
C HIS A 20 -9.23 -9.57 -2.59
N ILE A 21 -8.40 -9.12 -3.54
CA ILE A 21 -8.00 -9.99 -4.65
C ILE A 21 -6.83 -10.84 -4.12
N ASN A 22 -7.11 -12.10 -3.77
CA ASN A 22 -6.09 -13.08 -3.41
C ASN A 22 -5.63 -13.83 -4.67
N PHE A 23 -4.37 -13.67 -5.07
CA PHE A 23 -3.84 -14.28 -6.30
C PHE A 23 -3.68 -15.81 -6.20
N ASN A 24 -3.85 -16.43 -5.02
CA ASN A 24 -3.73 -17.87 -4.80
C ASN A 24 -5.06 -18.66 -4.89
N GLN A 25 -6.20 -18.01 -5.14
CA GLN A 25 -7.48 -18.71 -5.33
C GLN A 25 -7.96 -18.60 -6.79
N ARG A 26 -8.23 -19.75 -7.42
CA ARG A 26 -8.84 -19.84 -8.76
C ARG A 26 -10.31 -19.39 -8.70
N TYR A 27 -10.55 -18.09 -8.69
CA TYR A 27 -11.87 -17.55 -9.02
C TYR A 27 -11.89 -17.11 -10.48
N SER A 28 -12.84 -17.65 -11.25
CA SER A 28 -13.17 -17.10 -12.55
C SER A 28 -14.00 -15.83 -12.34
N ILE A 29 -13.37 -14.68 -12.43
CA ILE A 29 -14.06 -13.38 -12.57
C ILE A 29 -14.66 -13.38 -13.98
N LYS A 30 -15.98 -13.52 -14.08
CA LYS A 30 -16.65 -13.81 -15.34
C LYS A 30 -16.92 -12.60 -16.24
N ASP A 31 -16.67 -11.36 -15.80
CA ASP A 31 -17.00 -10.17 -16.62
C ASP A 31 -15.83 -9.19 -16.85
N ALA A 32 -14.60 -9.52 -16.44
CA ALA A 32 -13.40 -8.78 -16.86
C ALA A 32 -12.79 -9.39 -18.13
N TYR A 33 -13.42 -9.11 -19.27
CA TYR A 33 -12.91 -9.48 -20.60
C TYR A 33 -11.65 -8.66 -20.94
N VAL A 34 -10.46 -9.19 -20.65
CA VAL A 34 -9.31 -9.26 -21.59
C VAL A 34 -8.44 -10.45 -21.16
N ARG A 35 -8.44 -11.51 -21.98
CA ARG A 35 -7.55 -12.67 -21.83
C ARG A 35 -6.12 -12.24 -22.07
N TYR A 36 -5.27 -12.37 -21.05
CA TYR A 36 -3.87 -12.69 -21.27
C TYR A 36 -3.57 -14.00 -20.56
N GLN A 37 -3.58 -15.09 -21.33
CA GLN A 37 -2.91 -16.33 -20.93
C GLN A 37 -1.45 -16.21 -21.38
N PHE A 38 -0.52 -16.28 -20.43
CA PHE A 38 0.88 -16.51 -20.78
C PHE A 38 1.37 -17.79 -20.13
N LYS A 39 1.85 -18.67 -21.01
CA LYS A 39 2.56 -19.90 -20.68
C LYS A 39 3.84 -19.54 -19.96
N ASP A 40 4.08 -20.28 -18.90
CA ASP A 40 5.34 -20.44 -18.20
C ASP A 40 6.51 -20.56 -19.19
N SER A 41 7.41 -19.58 -19.19
CA SER A 41 8.67 -19.63 -19.95
C SER A 41 9.84 -19.56 -18.99
N GLY A 42 10.15 -20.72 -18.40
CA GLY A 42 11.49 -21.26 -18.24
C GLY A 42 12.57 -20.32 -17.70
N LYS A 43 12.96 -20.59 -16.44
CA LYS A 43 14.29 -20.28 -15.91
C LYS A 43 15.40 -20.51 -16.96
N LYS A 44 16.19 -19.48 -17.24
CA LYS A 44 17.54 -19.62 -17.77
C LYS A 44 18.52 -18.93 -16.83
N THR A 45 19.30 -19.76 -16.14
CA THR A 45 20.55 -19.39 -15.50
C THR A 45 21.60 -19.15 -16.58
N ASN A 46 22.19 -17.96 -16.64
CA ASN A 46 23.44 -17.74 -17.36
C ASN A 46 24.49 -17.21 -16.38
N SER A 47 25.41 -18.09 -16.02
CA SER A 47 26.71 -17.76 -15.43
C SER A 47 27.64 -17.28 -16.54
N ALA A 48 28.14 -16.06 -16.42
CA ALA A 48 29.26 -15.56 -17.21
C ALA A 48 30.27 -14.91 -16.25
N GLY A 49 31.50 -15.44 -16.26
CA GLY A 49 32.60 -14.95 -15.44
C GLY A 49 33.11 -13.59 -15.94
N TYR A 50 33.48 -12.74 -14.99
CA TYR A 50 34.19 -11.49 -15.24
C TYR A 50 35.57 -11.54 -14.59
N THR A 51 36.60 -11.36 -15.40
CA THR A 51 37.99 -11.10 -14.98
C THR A 51 38.15 -9.64 -14.57
N SER A 52 38.80 -9.43 -13.44
CA SER A 52 39.13 -8.12 -12.85
C SER A 52 40.22 -7.37 -13.65
N PRO A 53 40.13 -6.03 -13.69
CA PRO A 53 41.31 -5.22 -13.51
C PRO A 53 41.13 -4.10 -12.46
N ASP A 54 42.19 -3.93 -11.68
CA ASP A 54 42.62 -2.77 -10.87
C ASP A 54 41.62 -2.10 -9.91
N GLN A 55 41.81 -2.37 -8.62
CA GLN A 55 41.15 -1.71 -7.50
C GLN A 55 41.56 -0.23 -7.40
N PRO A 56 40.62 0.73 -7.45
CA PRO A 56 40.83 2.05 -6.89
C PRO A 56 40.80 1.97 -5.36
N LEU A 57 41.58 2.86 -4.71
CA LEU A 57 41.60 3.06 -3.26
C LEU A 57 40.18 3.09 -2.69
N ILE A 58 39.85 2.11 -1.85
CA ILE A 58 38.60 2.03 -1.11
C ILE A 58 38.69 3.06 0.02
N THR A 59 38.22 4.27 -0.23
CA THR A 59 37.69 5.12 0.84
C THR A 59 36.44 4.42 1.33
N THR A 60 36.52 3.70 2.46
CA THR A 60 35.36 3.06 3.08
C THR A 60 34.42 4.18 3.56
N ILE A 61 33.47 4.56 2.70
CA ILE A 61 32.28 5.28 3.14
C ILE A 61 31.67 4.39 4.24
N PRO A 62 31.42 4.90 5.46
CA PRO A 62 30.71 4.14 6.47
C PRO A 62 29.43 3.56 5.86
N ALA A 63 29.16 2.27 6.07
CA ALA A 63 27.87 1.72 5.68
C ALA A 63 26.78 2.54 6.35
N CYS A 64 25.74 2.92 5.60
CA CYS A 64 24.60 3.65 6.13
C CYS A 64 24.07 2.95 7.40
N SER A 65 23.89 3.72 8.47
CA SER A 65 23.39 3.22 9.76
C SER A 65 22.10 3.93 10.13
N ASN A 66 21.17 3.22 10.78
CA ASN A 66 19.97 3.83 11.31
C ASN A 66 20.34 4.82 12.45
N PRO A 67 20.04 6.11 12.32
CA PRO A 67 20.36 7.12 13.32
C PRO A 67 19.36 7.16 14.48
N HIS A 68 18.27 6.40 14.41
CA HIS A 68 17.17 6.45 15.39
C HIS A 68 17.40 5.49 16.55
N SER A 69 16.92 5.87 17.73
CA SER A 69 16.84 4.98 18.88
C SER A 69 15.48 4.31 18.94
N ALA A 70 15.45 3.04 19.36
CA ALA A 70 14.23 2.33 19.73
C ALA A 70 13.77 2.66 21.17
N GLU A 71 14.56 3.43 21.93
CA GLU A 71 14.21 3.85 23.28
C GLU A 71 13.22 5.02 23.25
N TYR A 72 12.10 4.86 23.96
CA TYR A 72 11.14 5.93 24.17
C TYR A 72 11.56 6.74 25.39
N PRO A 73 11.55 8.09 25.33
CA PRO A 73 11.80 8.90 26.52
C PRO A 73 10.77 8.60 27.62
N ASP A 74 11.18 8.64 28.89
CA ASP A 74 10.34 8.31 30.04
C ASP A 74 9.06 9.16 30.08
N GLU A 75 9.09 10.40 29.55
CA GLU A 75 7.91 11.26 29.47
C GLU A 75 6.80 10.73 28.53
N PHE A 76 7.11 9.81 27.61
CA PHE A 76 6.11 9.15 26.75
C PHE A 76 5.53 7.89 27.41
N ILE A 77 6.11 7.41 28.52
CA ILE A 77 5.57 6.30 29.30
C ILE A 77 4.41 6.83 30.14
N GLY A 78 3.19 6.68 29.63
CA GLY A 78 1.99 7.08 30.35
C GLY A 78 1.87 6.39 31.72
N GLY A 79 1.17 7.03 32.67
CA GLY A 79 1.04 6.52 34.05
C GLY A 79 0.20 5.25 34.22
N ASN A 80 -0.31 4.66 33.15
CA ASN A 80 -1.06 3.41 33.18
C ASN A 80 -0.10 2.22 33.06
N ALA A 81 -0.29 1.21 33.91
CA ALA A 81 0.48 -0.03 33.79
C ALA A 81 0.22 -0.70 32.44
N ILE A 82 1.29 -1.12 31.77
CA ILE A 82 1.20 -1.94 30.55
C ILE A 82 0.55 -3.28 30.94
N PRO A 83 -0.56 -3.69 30.29
CA PRO A 83 -1.23 -4.92 30.64
C PRO A 83 -0.37 -6.15 30.28
N PHE A 84 -0.43 -7.18 31.11
CA PHE A 84 0.16 -8.48 30.79
C PHE A 84 -0.79 -9.29 29.90
N PRO A 85 -0.29 -10.00 28.86
CA PRO A 85 -1.13 -10.85 28.04
C PRO A 85 -1.81 -11.94 28.89
N ALA A 86 -3.14 -12.01 28.87
CA ALA A 86 -3.91 -13.02 29.60
C ALA A 86 -3.91 -14.40 28.90
N ALA A 87 -3.66 -14.41 27.59
CA ALA A 87 -3.60 -15.60 26.75
C ALA A 87 -2.87 -15.30 25.44
N GLU A 88 -2.53 -16.34 24.69
CA GLU A 88 -2.04 -16.24 23.32
C GLU A 88 -3.18 -16.41 22.31
N LEU A 89 -3.12 -15.62 21.23
CA LEU A 89 -3.99 -15.85 20.07
C LEU A 89 -3.63 -17.18 19.38
N ASN A 90 -4.64 -17.85 18.82
CA ASN A 90 -4.48 -19.09 18.07
C ASN A 90 -3.37 -18.99 17.01
N ASN A 91 -2.47 -19.97 16.96
CA ASN A 91 -1.33 -20.01 16.04
C ASN A 91 -1.71 -20.12 14.54
N GLN A 92 -2.98 -20.41 14.22
CA GLN A 92 -3.50 -20.39 12.86
C GLN A 92 -3.81 -18.97 12.37
N ILE A 93 -3.85 -17.97 13.26
CA ILE A 93 -4.10 -16.58 12.88
C ILE A 93 -2.87 -16.01 12.19
N LYS A 94 -3.06 -15.54 10.95
CA LYS A 94 -2.04 -14.81 10.21
C LYS A 94 -1.87 -13.39 10.77
N ARG A 95 -0.75 -13.17 11.44
CA ARG A 95 -0.39 -11.87 12.04
C ARG A 95 0.21 -10.96 10.99
N GLY A 96 -0.10 -9.67 11.08
CA GLY A 96 0.51 -8.68 10.21
C GLY A 96 0.72 -7.35 10.91
N ILE A 97 1.74 -6.64 10.45
CA ILE A 97 2.09 -5.26 10.81
C ILE A 97 2.30 -4.56 9.47
N SER A 98 1.80 -3.34 9.33
CA SER A 98 1.64 -2.69 8.02
C SER A 98 2.33 -1.34 7.95
N PHE A 99 2.76 -0.97 6.75
CA PHE A 99 3.26 0.35 6.41
C PHE A 99 2.09 1.25 6.01
N LYS A 100 1.63 2.10 6.94
CA LYS A 100 0.66 3.15 6.67
C LYS A 100 1.29 4.49 7.03
N ASP A 101 1.25 5.44 6.09
CA ASP A 101 1.89 6.75 6.22
C ASP A 101 3.39 6.67 6.57
N TYR A 102 4.01 5.53 6.27
CA TYR A 102 5.42 5.27 6.53
C TYR A 102 6.24 5.72 5.33
N ALA A 103 6.78 6.94 5.43
CA ALA A 103 7.52 7.59 4.36
C ALA A 103 8.95 7.94 4.81
N PRO A 104 9.88 6.97 4.86
CA PRO A 104 11.24 7.23 5.33
C PRO A 104 11.97 8.34 4.57
N PHE A 105 11.68 8.51 3.28
CA PHE A 105 12.27 9.59 2.49
C PHE A 105 11.89 11.00 3.01
N VAL A 106 10.71 11.16 3.62
CA VAL A 106 10.29 12.40 4.30
C VAL A 106 11.06 12.57 5.60
N ILE A 107 11.23 11.49 6.36
CA ILE A 107 12.01 11.49 7.61
C ILE A 107 13.46 11.86 7.31
N TRP A 108 14.04 11.35 6.22
CA TRP A 108 15.40 11.68 5.79
C TRP A 108 15.60 13.19 5.61
N ASN A 109 14.60 13.89 5.04
CA ASN A 109 14.68 15.34 4.85
C ASN A 109 14.77 16.11 6.18
N GLN A 110 14.32 15.52 7.28
CA GLN A 110 14.34 16.11 8.62
C GLN A 110 15.57 15.72 9.47
N LEU A 111 16.47 14.87 8.94
CA LEU A 111 17.71 14.53 9.63
C LEU A 111 18.71 15.68 9.61
N ASP A 112 19.60 15.70 10.60
CA ASP A 112 20.72 16.64 10.66
C ASP A 112 21.71 16.41 9.50
N ASP A 113 22.41 17.47 9.09
CA ASP A 113 23.30 17.46 7.92
C ASP A 113 24.50 16.51 8.09
N ASP A 114 24.96 16.31 9.32
CA ASP A 114 26.01 15.35 9.63
C ASP A 114 25.55 13.91 9.37
N ILE A 115 24.32 13.55 9.74
CA ILE A 115 23.72 12.24 9.44
C ILE A 115 23.52 12.09 7.93
N LYS A 116 22.97 13.10 7.25
CA LYS A 116 22.77 13.09 5.79
C LYS A 116 24.08 12.94 5.02
N SER A 117 25.19 13.45 5.56
CA SER A 117 26.51 13.32 4.94
C SER A 117 27.03 11.87 4.90
N LEU A 118 26.50 11.00 5.77
CA LEU A 118 26.92 9.60 5.89
C LEU A 118 26.12 8.66 4.99
N CYS A 119 24.94 9.08 4.51
CA CYS A 119 24.04 8.19 3.78
C CYS A 119 23.14 8.94 2.79
N SER A 120 23.09 8.46 1.55
CA SER A 120 22.14 8.98 0.55
C SER A 120 20.68 8.72 0.99
N GLN A 121 19.76 9.54 0.49
CA GLN A 121 18.33 9.37 0.77
C GLN A 121 17.82 7.98 0.37
N ASP A 122 18.25 7.46 -0.78
CA ASP A 122 17.85 6.13 -1.26
C ASP A 122 18.35 5.02 -0.32
N ALA A 123 19.64 5.08 0.06
CA ALA A 123 20.23 4.08 0.95
C ALA A 123 19.58 4.11 2.34
N TYR A 124 19.28 5.29 2.86
CA TYR A 124 18.56 5.45 4.11
C TYR A 124 17.13 4.91 4.00
N THR A 125 16.41 5.26 2.94
CA THR A 125 15.02 4.82 2.75
C THR A 125 14.93 3.31 2.67
N GLN A 126 15.82 2.67 1.91
CA GLN A 126 15.93 1.22 1.84
C GLN A 126 16.28 0.60 3.20
N LEU A 127 17.26 1.16 3.92
CA LEU A 127 17.64 0.70 5.25
C LEU A 127 16.45 0.70 6.22
N MET A 128 15.70 1.81 6.28
CA MET A 128 14.55 1.94 7.17
C MET A 128 13.45 0.92 6.85
N TYR A 129 13.17 0.66 5.57
CA TYR A 129 12.23 -0.38 5.18
C TYR A 129 12.72 -1.79 5.56
N LEU A 130 14.00 -2.09 5.36
CA LEU A 130 14.58 -3.38 5.71
C LEU A 130 14.52 -3.62 7.22
N GLU A 131 14.99 -2.68 8.04
CA GLU A 131 14.97 -2.82 9.50
C GLU A 131 13.54 -2.93 10.03
N ALA A 132 12.59 -2.21 9.45
CA ALA A 132 11.18 -2.36 9.78
C ALA A 132 10.67 -3.78 9.46
N LEU A 133 10.97 -4.33 8.29
CA LEU A 133 10.60 -5.70 7.92
C LEU A 133 11.25 -6.75 8.84
N GLU A 134 12.51 -6.56 9.22
CA GLU A 134 13.22 -7.45 10.16
C GLU A 134 12.57 -7.41 11.55
N ALA A 135 12.22 -6.21 12.04
CA ALA A 135 11.48 -6.05 13.29
C ALA A 135 10.09 -6.69 13.22
N MET A 136 9.37 -6.55 12.10
CA MET A 136 8.10 -7.23 11.86
C MET A 136 8.26 -8.75 11.89
N LYS A 137 9.31 -9.28 11.24
CA LYS A 137 9.63 -10.71 11.24
C LYS A 137 9.92 -11.22 12.64
N ALA A 138 10.76 -10.51 13.40
CA ALA A 138 11.12 -10.84 14.78
C ALA A 138 9.88 -10.84 15.70
N SER A 139 8.90 -9.97 15.42
CA SER A 139 7.61 -9.92 16.13
C SER A 139 6.64 -11.05 15.74
N GLY A 140 7.02 -11.90 14.78
CA GLY A 140 6.18 -13.01 14.29
C GLY A 140 5.14 -12.61 13.25
N ALA A 141 5.28 -11.43 12.63
CA ALA A 141 4.43 -11.05 11.50
C ALA A 141 4.70 -11.98 10.30
N GLN A 142 3.63 -12.34 9.60
CA GLN A 142 3.67 -13.23 8.42
C GLN A 142 3.24 -12.52 7.15
N ARG A 143 2.59 -11.36 7.30
CA ARG A 143 2.14 -10.52 6.19
C ARG A 143 2.22 -9.05 6.55
N THR A 144 2.31 -8.19 5.56
CA THR A 144 2.29 -6.73 5.72
C THR A 144 1.40 -6.11 4.65
N TRP A 145 0.73 -5.01 4.98
CA TRP A 145 0.10 -4.15 3.98
C TRP A 145 0.97 -2.93 3.74
N ILE A 146 1.09 -2.50 2.49
CA ILE A 146 1.65 -1.20 2.13
C ILE A 146 0.50 -0.35 1.61
N TYR A 147 0.26 0.78 2.27
CA TYR A 147 -0.70 1.78 1.83
C TYR A 147 0.02 2.82 0.98
N ASN A 148 -0.53 3.14 -0.19
CA ASN A 148 0.00 4.16 -1.09
C ASN A 148 -1.15 4.99 -1.67
N TYR A 149 -0.83 6.19 -2.12
CA TYR A 149 -1.77 7.10 -2.77
C TYR A 149 -1.01 8.09 -3.65
N GLY A 150 -1.74 8.95 -4.37
CA GLY A 150 -1.17 10.08 -5.08
C GLY A 150 -2.26 11.05 -5.53
N PRO A 151 -1.95 12.33 -5.77
CA PRO A 151 -2.90 13.30 -6.29
C PRO A 151 -3.39 12.93 -7.69
N TRP A 152 -4.65 13.26 -7.99
CA TRP A 152 -5.17 13.18 -9.35
C TRP A 152 -4.56 14.29 -10.22
N ASN A 153 -4.51 14.08 -11.52
CA ASN A 153 -3.98 15.05 -12.49
C ASN A 153 -4.68 16.43 -12.43
N ASP A 154 -6.00 16.45 -12.58
CA ASP A 154 -6.82 17.67 -12.61
C ASP A 154 -8.27 17.27 -12.30
N SER A 155 -8.85 17.88 -11.25
CA SER A 155 -10.24 17.61 -10.84
C SER A 155 -11.28 18.00 -11.88
N GLN A 156 -10.95 18.89 -12.82
CA GLN A 156 -11.83 19.33 -13.91
C GLN A 156 -11.67 18.50 -15.19
N ALA A 157 -10.70 17.59 -15.26
CA ALA A 157 -10.49 16.76 -16.44
C ALA A 157 -11.61 15.72 -16.63
N ASP A 158 -11.89 15.38 -17.89
CA ASP A 158 -12.84 14.32 -18.25
C ASP A 158 -12.38 12.93 -17.74
N VAL A 159 -11.07 12.73 -17.62
CA VAL A 159 -10.46 11.49 -17.15
C VAL A 159 -9.44 11.81 -16.07
N TRP A 160 -9.68 11.28 -14.87
CA TRP A 160 -8.75 11.38 -13.77
C TRP A 160 -7.76 10.22 -13.76
N GLU A 161 -6.49 10.57 -13.63
CA GLU A 161 -5.39 9.63 -13.56
C GLU A 161 -4.38 10.10 -12.51
N VAL A 162 -3.65 9.15 -11.92
CA VAL A 162 -2.53 9.46 -11.01
C VAL A 162 -1.24 9.13 -11.74
N ASP A 163 -0.43 10.16 -12.00
CA ASP A 163 0.92 9.97 -12.54
C ASP A 163 1.79 9.22 -11.52
N GLN A 164 2.52 8.20 -11.97
CA GLN A 164 3.37 7.37 -11.13
C GLN A 164 4.49 8.14 -10.43
N SER A 165 4.93 9.26 -11.01
CA SER A 165 5.91 10.16 -10.38
C SER A 165 5.37 10.85 -9.13
N ASN A 166 4.05 10.90 -8.96
CA ASN A 166 3.37 11.56 -7.84
C ASN A 166 2.87 10.58 -6.77
N TYR A 167 3.24 9.30 -6.86
CA TYR A 167 2.92 8.34 -5.80
C TYR A 167 3.64 8.73 -4.50
N GLN A 168 2.94 8.64 -3.36
CA GLN A 168 3.52 8.89 -2.05
C GLN A 168 4.75 7.98 -1.84
N ILE A 169 4.63 6.70 -2.18
CA ILE A 169 5.75 5.76 -2.20
C ILE A 169 6.12 5.48 -3.66
N PRO A 170 7.28 5.97 -4.13
CA PRO A 170 7.79 5.64 -5.45
C PRO A 170 7.92 4.13 -5.68
N ASN A 171 7.63 3.69 -6.90
CA ASN A 171 7.64 2.26 -7.27
C ASN A 171 8.96 1.54 -6.94
N GLN A 172 10.11 2.22 -7.08
CA GLN A 172 11.41 1.63 -6.74
C GLN A 172 11.51 1.16 -5.28
N TYR A 173 10.84 1.85 -4.36
CA TYR A 173 10.82 1.46 -2.95
C TYR A 173 9.81 0.35 -2.69
N LEU A 174 8.67 0.34 -3.40
CA LEU A 174 7.75 -0.79 -3.36
C LEU A 174 8.40 -2.08 -3.86
N GLU A 175 9.14 -2.01 -4.97
CA GLU A 175 9.91 -3.13 -5.51
C GLU A 175 10.92 -3.65 -4.48
N TYR A 176 11.67 -2.75 -3.85
CA TYR A 176 12.61 -3.09 -2.78
C TYR A 176 11.93 -3.77 -1.58
N VAL A 177 10.82 -3.21 -1.07
CA VAL A 177 10.09 -3.77 0.08
C VAL A 177 9.57 -5.17 -0.25
N VAL A 178 9.03 -5.40 -1.46
CA VAL A 178 8.53 -6.71 -1.86
C VAL A 178 9.66 -7.73 -1.95
N GLU A 179 10.82 -7.35 -2.49
CA GLU A 179 12.00 -8.21 -2.53
C GLU A 179 12.46 -8.61 -1.12
N GLN A 180 12.65 -7.63 -0.23
CA GLN A 180 13.13 -7.91 1.13
C GLN A 180 12.11 -8.67 1.97
N ALA A 181 10.82 -8.37 1.83
CA ALA A 181 9.75 -9.12 2.49
C ALA A 181 9.73 -10.58 2.03
N SER A 182 9.92 -10.84 0.74
CA SER A 182 10.04 -12.20 0.19
C SER A 182 11.23 -12.95 0.82
N ASN A 183 12.39 -12.30 0.94
CA ASN A 183 13.57 -12.89 1.60
C ASN A 183 13.31 -13.26 3.07
N LEU A 184 12.44 -12.52 3.76
CA LEU A 184 12.03 -12.76 5.14
C LEU A 184 10.82 -13.69 5.27
N GLY A 185 10.22 -14.13 4.15
CA GLY A 185 9.01 -14.93 4.12
C GLY A 185 7.79 -14.20 4.67
N ILE A 186 7.67 -12.90 4.40
CA ILE A 186 6.52 -12.03 4.71
C ILE A 186 5.73 -11.81 3.41
N GLU A 187 4.43 -12.12 3.44
CA GLU A 187 3.54 -11.83 2.31
C GLU A 187 3.21 -10.33 2.25
N VAL A 188 3.44 -9.68 1.11
CA VAL A 188 3.08 -8.26 0.92
C VAL A 188 1.72 -8.14 0.27
N PHE A 189 0.84 -7.36 0.88
CA PHE A 189 -0.44 -6.92 0.32
C PHE A 189 -0.37 -5.41 0.05
N PHE A 190 -1.07 -4.95 -0.98
CA PHE A 190 -1.07 -3.54 -1.37
C PHE A 190 -2.45 -2.93 -1.15
N ALA A 191 -2.50 -1.74 -0.58
CA ALA A 191 -3.72 -0.96 -0.46
C ALA A 191 -3.54 0.37 -1.19
N TRP A 192 -4.40 0.64 -2.16
CA TRP A 192 -4.47 1.97 -2.76
C TRP A 192 -5.49 2.81 -2.01
N GLN A 193 -5.03 3.89 -1.40
CA GLN A 193 -5.89 4.86 -0.73
C GLN A 193 -6.32 5.93 -1.75
N PHE A 194 -7.63 6.16 -1.85
CA PHE A 194 -8.17 7.26 -2.64
C PHE A 194 -7.62 8.61 -2.11
N SER A 195 -7.39 9.59 -2.98
CA SER A 195 -7.04 10.96 -2.61
C SER A 195 -8.18 11.88 -3.04
N ASN A 196 -8.54 12.89 -2.25
CA ASN A 196 -9.62 13.83 -2.57
C ASN A 196 -9.15 15.16 -3.17
N TYR A 197 -7.91 15.18 -3.65
CA TYR A 197 -7.27 16.38 -4.16
C TYR A 197 -6.49 16.10 -5.44
N ASP A 198 -6.31 17.14 -6.23
CA ASP A 198 -5.51 17.09 -7.46
C ASP A 198 -4.10 17.69 -7.28
N LEU A 199 -3.32 17.75 -8.37
CA LEU A 199 -1.96 18.28 -8.37
C LEU A 199 -1.85 19.75 -7.97
N SER A 200 -2.92 20.53 -8.09
CA SER A 200 -2.96 21.92 -7.62
C SER A 200 -3.20 22.03 -6.11
N GLY A 201 -3.58 20.92 -5.47
CA GLY A 201 -4.05 20.88 -4.09
C GLY A 201 -5.52 21.25 -3.94
N GLU A 202 -6.27 21.40 -5.03
CA GLU A 202 -7.71 21.63 -4.99
C GLU A 202 -8.40 20.38 -4.45
N VAL A 203 -9.20 20.57 -3.39
CA VAL A 203 -10.02 19.52 -2.80
C VAL A 203 -11.37 19.50 -3.52
N PHE A 204 -11.64 18.42 -4.26
CA PHE A 204 -12.88 18.26 -5.02
C PHE A 204 -13.98 17.49 -4.28
N LEU A 205 -13.65 16.91 -3.12
CA LEU A 205 -14.62 16.26 -2.23
C LEU A 205 -14.14 16.38 -0.78
N GLN A 206 -14.86 17.09 0.07
CA GLN A 206 -14.57 17.15 1.50
C GLN A 206 -15.00 15.86 2.19
N GLN A 207 -14.36 15.55 3.33
CA GLN A 207 -14.78 14.43 4.16
C GLN A 207 -16.23 14.64 4.62
N SER A 208 -17.04 13.59 4.51
CA SER A 208 -18.47 13.61 4.85
C SER A 208 -19.33 14.55 3.97
N GLU A 209 -18.84 14.99 2.81
CA GLU A 209 -19.63 15.74 1.83
C GLU A 209 -20.60 14.82 1.07
N GLU A 210 -21.80 15.32 0.78
CA GLU A 210 -22.77 14.62 -0.05
C GLU A 210 -22.31 14.58 -1.51
N VAL A 211 -22.23 13.39 -2.09
CA VAL A 211 -21.77 13.22 -3.47
C VAL A 211 -22.93 13.27 -4.46
N THR A 212 -22.76 13.97 -5.58
CA THR A 212 -23.69 13.90 -6.70
C THR A 212 -23.46 12.62 -7.52
N GLN A 213 -24.45 12.20 -8.31
CA GLN A 213 -24.30 11.04 -9.21
C GLN A 213 -23.14 11.22 -10.20
N GLU A 214 -22.98 12.43 -10.74
CA GLU A 214 -21.89 12.75 -11.66
C GLU A 214 -20.53 12.59 -10.98
N THR A 215 -20.37 13.18 -9.78
CA THR A 215 -19.11 13.11 -9.02
C THR A 215 -18.80 11.67 -8.62
N LEU A 216 -19.80 10.91 -8.15
CA LEU A 216 -19.61 9.51 -7.77
C LEU A 216 -19.15 8.68 -8.97
N THR A 217 -19.79 8.84 -10.13
CA THR A 217 -19.42 8.12 -11.36
C THR A 217 -17.97 8.43 -11.76
N LYS A 218 -17.56 9.70 -11.74
CA LYS A 218 -16.18 10.10 -12.03
C LYS A 218 -15.17 9.45 -11.07
N ILE A 219 -15.46 9.47 -9.77
CA ILE A 219 -14.63 8.84 -8.73
C ILE A 219 -14.49 7.34 -8.98
N LEU A 220 -15.61 6.65 -9.21
CA LEU A 220 -15.64 5.20 -9.42
C LEU A 220 -14.86 4.79 -10.68
N ASP A 221 -15.06 5.48 -11.80
CA ASP A 221 -14.35 5.21 -13.06
C ASP A 221 -12.84 5.48 -12.95
N ALA A 222 -12.45 6.59 -12.32
CA ALA A 222 -11.06 6.94 -12.08
C ALA A 222 -10.37 5.89 -11.20
N HIS A 223 -11.03 5.51 -10.11
CA HIS A 223 -10.49 4.53 -9.17
C HIS A 223 -10.38 3.15 -9.81
N GLN A 224 -11.39 2.70 -10.58
CA GLN A 224 -11.32 1.43 -11.30
C GLN A 224 -10.12 1.38 -12.27
N ARG A 225 -9.93 2.44 -13.07
CA ARG A 225 -8.79 2.54 -13.99
C ARG A 225 -7.47 2.49 -13.24
N ASN A 226 -7.35 3.24 -12.16
CA ASN A 226 -6.15 3.23 -11.34
C ASN A 226 -5.89 1.84 -10.74
N MET A 227 -6.91 1.17 -10.18
CA MET A 227 -6.77 -0.16 -9.60
C MET A 227 -6.30 -1.20 -10.61
N ILE A 228 -6.70 -1.10 -11.90
CA ILE A 228 -6.16 -1.97 -12.95
C ILE A 228 -4.66 -1.76 -13.13
N THR A 229 -4.19 -0.50 -13.10
CA THR A 229 -2.75 -0.18 -13.13
C THR A 229 -2.03 -0.74 -11.91
N GLN A 230 -2.59 -0.55 -10.71
CA GLN A 230 -2.01 -1.04 -9.46
C GLN A 230 -1.95 -2.58 -9.42
N VAL A 231 -2.98 -3.28 -9.88
CA VAL A 231 -3.01 -4.75 -9.99
C VAL A 231 -1.87 -5.24 -10.88
N LYS A 232 -1.67 -4.63 -12.05
CA LYS A 232 -0.60 -5.01 -12.99
C LYS A 232 0.78 -4.84 -12.35
N PHE A 233 1.00 -3.73 -11.64
CA PHE A 233 2.25 -3.50 -10.90
C PHE A 233 2.43 -4.54 -9.78
N ALA A 234 1.42 -4.72 -8.93
CA ALA A 234 1.44 -5.67 -7.82
C ALA A 234 1.75 -7.10 -8.28
N GLN A 235 1.14 -7.53 -9.38
CA GLN A 235 1.42 -8.83 -10.01
C GLN A 235 2.85 -8.93 -10.53
N LYS A 236 3.35 -7.88 -11.21
CA LYS A 236 4.72 -7.84 -11.76
C LYS A 236 5.76 -8.02 -10.65
N VAL A 237 5.57 -7.39 -9.50
CA VAL A 237 6.56 -7.37 -8.41
C VAL A 237 6.38 -8.52 -7.41
N GLY A 238 5.26 -9.25 -7.45
CA GLY A 238 5.04 -10.45 -6.64
C GLY A 238 4.29 -10.22 -5.33
N MET A 239 3.42 -9.20 -5.27
CA MET A 239 2.52 -8.99 -4.12
C MET A 239 1.43 -10.08 -4.06
N ALA A 240 1.04 -10.48 -2.85
CA ALA A 240 0.07 -11.55 -2.58
C ALA A 240 -1.39 -11.14 -2.79
N GLY A 241 -1.67 -9.84 -2.75
CA GLY A 241 -2.99 -9.31 -3.01
C GLY A 241 -3.02 -7.79 -3.00
N ILE A 242 -4.16 -7.25 -3.41
CA ILE A 242 -4.42 -5.82 -3.44
C ILE A 242 -5.83 -5.51 -2.95
N SER A 243 -5.99 -4.33 -2.33
CA SER A 243 -7.27 -3.74 -1.97
C SER A 243 -7.37 -2.29 -2.43
N ALA A 244 -8.59 -1.91 -2.77
CA ALA A 244 -9.02 -0.52 -2.75
C ALA A 244 -9.34 -0.11 -1.30
N ASP A 245 -8.69 0.92 -0.77
CA ASP A 245 -9.04 1.52 0.53
C ASP A 245 -9.95 2.73 0.31
N TRP A 246 -11.25 2.44 0.20
CA TRP A 246 -12.32 3.44 0.02
C TRP A 246 -12.64 4.20 1.31
N ASN A 247 -12.27 3.65 2.47
CA ASN A 247 -12.75 4.11 3.78
C ASN A 247 -12.04 5.37 4.27
N ALA A 248 -11.00 5.84 3.58
CA ALA A 248 -10.30 7.06 3.97
C ALA A 248 -11.18 8.32 3.88
N PHE A 249 -12.26 8.32 3.08
CA PHE A 249 -12.99 9.55 2.74
C PHE A 249 -14.44 9.66 3.20
N ASP A 250 -15.02 8.62 3.81
CA ASP A 250 -16.40 8.64 4.35
C ASP A 250 -17.40 9.29 3.37
N ILE A 251 -17.48 8.74 2.16
CA ILE A 251 -18.35 9.26 1.09
C ILE A 251 -19.81 9.13 1.53
N VAL A 252 -20.54 10.24 1.56
CA VAL A 252 -21.94 10.26 2.01
C VAL A 252 -22.87 9.98 0.83
N LEU A 253 -23.43 8.77 0.82
CA LEU A 253 -24.39 8.31 -0.19
C LEU A 253 -25.83 8.54 0.31
N THR A 254 -26.45 9.63 -0.14
CA THR A 254 -27.76 10.09 0.39
C THR A 254 -28.98 9.44 -0.26
N THR A 255 -28.83 8.85 -1.45
CA THR A 255 -29.92 8.20 -2.19
C THR A 255 -29.68 6.71 -2.33
N ASP A 256 -30.73 5.93 -2.58
CA ASP A 256 -30.60 4.49 -2.83
C ASP A 256 -29.92 4.21 -4.19
N GLU A 257 -30.10 5.09 -5.18
CA GLU A 257 -29.40 5.02 -6.47
C GLU A 257 -27.88 5.13 -6.29
N LEU A 258 -27.41 6.13 -5.53
CA LEU A 258 -25.99 6.29 -5.22
C LEU A 258 -25.40 5.08 -4.49
N LYS A 259 -26.19 4.48 -3.58
CA LYS A 259 -25.77 3.26 -2.86
C LYS A 259 -25.70 2.06 -3.78
N ASP A 260 -26.68 1.86 -4.64
CA ASP A 260 -26.74 0.74 -5.58
C ASP A 260 -25.60 0.81 -6.59
N ASP A 261 -25.28 2.00 -7.11
CA ASP A 261 -24.15 2.20 -8.02
C ASP A 261 -22.81 1.97 -7.33
N TYR A 262 -22.63 2.52 -6.13
CA TYR A 262 -21.45 2.26 -5.31
C TYR A 262 -21.28 0.75 -5.07
N LEU A 263 -22.34 0.06 -4.64
CA LEU A 263 -22.33 -1.39 -4.41
C LEU A 263 -22.04 -2.19 -5.68
N THR A 264 -22.51 -1.74 -6.84
CA THR A 264 -22.22 -2.41 -8.12
C THR A 264 -20.74 -2.31 -8.50
N TYR A 265 -20.08 -1.20 -8.15
CA TYR A 265 -18.65 -1.04 -8.38
C TYR A 265 -17.78 -1.73 -7.32
N ILE A 266 -18.31 -1.90 -6.10
CA ILE A 266 -17.59 -2.53 -5.00
C ILE A 266 -17.98 -4.01 -4.72
N VAL A 267 -18.66 -4.71 -5.64
CA VAL A 267 -18.92 -6.18 -5.59
C VAL A 267 -18.45 -6.91 -6.85
#